data_AF-A0A202DWX2-F1
#
_entry.id   AF-A0A202DWX2-F1
#
_cell.length_a   1.000
_cell.length_b   1.000
_cell.length_c   1.000
_cell.angle_alpha   90.00
_cell.angle_beta   90.00
_cell.angle_gamma   90.00
#
_symmetry.space_group_name_H-M   'P 1'
#
loop_
_entity.id
_entity.type
_entity.pdbx_description
1 polymer ?
#
loop_
_entity_poly.entity_id
_entity_poly.type
_entity_poly.pdbx_seq_one_letter_code
_entity_poly.pdbx_strand_id
1 'polypeptide(L)'
;MYECNNQIEERNKQTNAISSQDIINWEELLFKLRHLEIRILECLYLPESKPLTLEGLIQKTCRLGYSSKTIRRKIKRLESLGLITVIHSTVMIINPVLKLEKNIKTLTILWNHRDRSL
;
A
#
# COMPACT_ATOMS: atom_id res chain seq x y z
N MET A 1 -18.57 23.71 -30.68
CA MET A 1 -18.03 22.58 -29.90
C MET A 1 -17.06 23.11 -28.84
N TYR A 2 -17.56 23.68 -27.73
CA TYR A 2 -16.71 24.32 -26.70
C TYR A 2 -17.06 23.87 -25.26
N GLU A 3 -17.68 22.71 -25.08
CA GLU A 3 -18.14 22.25 -23.76
C GLU A 3 -17.19 21.24 -23.08
N CYS A 4 -16.11 20.80 -23.73
CA CYS A 4 -15.25 19.74 -23.19
C CYS A 4 -14.08 20.25 -22.32
N ASN A 5 -13.74 21.55 -22.37
CA ASN A 5 -12.57 22.07 -21.67
C ASN A 5 -12.83 22.47 -20.21
N ASN A 6 -14.07 22.77 -19.83
CA ASN A 6 -14.41 23.15 -18.45
C ASN A 6 -14.44 21.96 -17.48
N GLN A 7 -14.68 20.73 -17.96
CA GLN A 7 -14.74 19.54 -17.08
C GLN A 7 -13.36 19.04 -16.64
N ILE A 8 -12.29 19.40 -17.35
CA ILE A 8 -10.92 18.99 -17.02
C ILE A 8 -10.36 19.87 -15.89
N GLU A 9 -10.68 21.17 -15.88
CA GLU A 9 -10.24 22.06 -14.79
C GLU A 9 -10.94 21.78 -13.46
N GLU A 10 -12.21 21.35 -13.48
CA GLU A 10 -12.92 20.99 -12.24
C GLU A 10 -12.41 19.69 -11.62
N ARG A 11 -11.99 18.71 -12.44
CA ARG A 11 -11.32 17.48 -11.92
C ARG A 11 -9.95 17.76 -11.32
N ASN A 12 -9.20 18.72 -11.85
CA ASN A 12 -7.89 19.10 -11.31
C ASN A 12 -7.97 19.99 -10.05
N LYS A 13 -9.14 20.59 -9.76
CA LYS A 13 -9.37 21.30 -8.48
C LYS A 13 -9.70 20.34 -7.33
N GLN A 14 -10.26 19.16 -7.60
CA GLN A 14 -10.54 18.17 -6.56
C GLN A 14 -9.31 17.38 -6.09
N THR A 15 -8.21 17.37 -6.87
CA THR A 15 -6.95 16.71 -6.49
C THR A 15 -6.02 17.57 -5.64
N ASN A 16 -6.35 18.84 -5.38
CA ASN A 16 -5.52 19.77 -4.59
C ASN A 16 -6.11 20.12 -3.21
N ALA A 17 -7.12 19.38 -2.76
CA ALA A 17 -7.66 19.50 -1.40
C ALA A 17 -7.26 18.32 -0.50
N ILE A 18 -6.10 17.71 -0.73
CA ILE A 18 -5.42 16.96 0.34
C ILE A 18 -4.81 18.04 1.24
N SER A 19 -5.68 18.58 2.10
CA SER A 19 -5.33 19.41 3.24
C SER A 19 -4.13 18.79 3.95
N SER A 20 -3.22 19.64 4.39
CA SER A 20 -1.98 19.32 5.11
C SER A 20 -2.19 18.61 6.47
N GLN A 21 -3.38 18.04 6.69
CA GLN A 21 -3.85 17.37 7.89
C GLN A 21 -3.82 15.83 7.80
N ASP A 22 -3.73 15.24 6.61
CA ASP A 22 -3.57 13.77 6.44
C ASP A 22 -2.09 13.36 6.54
N ILE A 23 -1.40 13.87 7.55
CA ILE A 23 -0.10 13.31 7.94
C ILE A 23 -0.40 11.91 8.45
N ILE A 24 -0.19 10.92 7.58
CA ILE A 24 -0.13 9.52 7.97
C ILE A 24 0.76 9.44 9.21
N ASN A 25 0.15 9.18 10.39
CA ASN A 25 0.90 9.05 11.63
C ASN A 25 1.64 7.71 11.58
N TRP A 26 2.88 7.75 11.12
CA TRP A 26 3.73 6.58 10.88
C TRP A 26 4.00 5.79 12.15
N GLU A 27 4.09 6.46 13.30
CA GLU A 27 4.25 5.81 14.60
C GLU A 27 3.00 5.01 14.95
N GLU A 28 1.81 5.62 14.82
CA GLU A 28 0.55 4.93 15.09
C GLU A 28 0.32 3.75 14.12
N LEU A 29 0.72 3.90 12.85
CA LEU A 29 0.71 2.84 11.85
C LEU A 29 1.61 1.67 12.25
N LEU A 30 2.78 1.95 12.83
CA LEU A 30 3.71 0.93 13.31
C LEU A 30 3.07 0.07 14.43
N PHE A 31 2.15 0.63 15.22
CA PHE A 31 1.39 -0.14 16.23
C PHE A 31 0.13 -0.81 15.66
N LYS A 32 -0.47 -0.27 14.58
CA LYS A 32 -1.71 -0.78 13.98
C LYS A 32 -1.50 -1.87 12.93
N LEU A 33 -0.34 -1.91 12.28
CA LEU A 33 0.00 -2.94 11.29
C LEU A 33 0.39 -4.24 11.97
N ARG A 34 -0.19 -5.34 11.50
CA ARG A 34 0.15 -6.69 11.93
C ARG A 34 1.24 -7.28 11.03
N HIS A 35 1.90 -8.33 11.50
CA HIS A 35 3.00 -9.00 10.78
C HIS A 35 2.70 -9.26 9.29
N LEU A 36 1.54 -9.81 8.92
CA LEU A 36 1.20 -10.06 7.51
C LEU A 36 1.13 -8.77 6.66
N GLU A 37 0.64 -7.66 7.23
CA GLU A 37 0.57 -6.39 6.51
C GLU A 37 1.98 -5.83 6.27
N ILE A 38 2.86 -5.93 7.25
CA ILE A 38 4.29 -5.56 7.11
C ILE A 38 4.96 -6.41 6.03
N ARG A 39 4.72 -7.73 6.02
CA ARG A 39 5.29 -8.64 5.01
C ARG A 39 4.80 -8.33 3.60
N ILE A 40 3.53 -7.95 3.44
CA ILE A 40 3.00 -7.50 2.15
C ILE A 40 3.73 -6.22 1.69
N LEU A 41 3.91 -5.25 2.59
CA LEU A 41 4.64 -4.01 2.27
C LEU A 41 6.11 -4.30 1.94
N GLU A 42 6.79 -5.16 2.69
CA GLU A 42 8.15 -5.60 2.39
C GLU A 42 8.26 -6.22 1.00
N CYS A 43 7.31 -7.09 0.60
CA CYS A 43 7.31 -7.68 -0.75
C CYS A 43 7.17 -6.64 -1.87
N LEU A 44 6.46 -5.54 -1.60
CA LEU A 44 6.18 -4.49 -2.57
C LEU A 44 7.28 -3.43 -2.64
N TYR A 45 7.99 -3.17 -1.53
CA TYR A 45 8.90 -2.04 -1.41
C TYR A 45 10.38 -2.41 -1.23
N LEU A 46 10.75 -3.57 -0.66
CA LEU A 46 12.14 -3.84 -0.22
C LEU A 46 13.13 -4.40 -1.27
N PRO A 47 12.74 -5.01 -2.41
CA PRO A 47 13.68 -5.13 -3.52
C PRO A 47 13.66 -3.83 -4.36
N GLU A 48 12.50 -3.47 -4.88
CA GLU A 48 12.21 -2.26 -5.68
C GLU A 48 10.69 -2.02 -5.63
N SER A 49 10.24 -0.77 -5.67
CA SER A 49 8.81 -0.43 -5.65
C SER A 49 8.12 -0.80 -6.97
N LYS A 50 7.82 -2.09 -7.12
CA LYS A 50 7.26 -2.68 -8.34
C LYS A 50 5.84 -3.18 -8.14
N PRO A 51 4.97 -3.01 -9.14
CA PRO A 51 3.67 -3.68 -9.20
C PRO A 51 3.80 -5.20 -9.04
N LEU A 52 2.86 -5.81 -8.32
CA LEU A 52 2.73 -7.27 -8.23
C LEU A 52 1.30 -7.70 -8.53
N THR A 53 1.14 -8.84 -9.20
CA THR A 53 -0.16 -9.50 -9.27
C THR A 53 -0.51 -10.08 -7.91
N LEU A 54 -1.80 -10.24 -7.62
CA LEU A 54 -2.24 -10.89 -6.38
C LEU A 54 -1.64 -12.28 -6.22
N GLU A 55 -1.60 -13.06 -7.29
CA GLU A 55 -1.00 -14.39 -7.27
C GLU A 55 0.50 -14.32 -6.97
N GLY A 56 1.23 -13.40 -7.60
CA GLY A 56 2.65 -13.18 -7.33
C GLY A 56 2.90 -12.73 -5.89
N LEU A 57 2.03 -11.89 -5.32
CA LEU A 57 2.10 -11.51 -3.91
C LEU A 57 1.79 -12.68 -2.98
N ILE A 58 0.77 -13.49 -3.28
CA ILE A 58 0.44 -14.70 -2.52
C ILE A 58 1.63 -15.65 -2.53
N GLN A 59 2.23 -15.92 -3.69
CA GLN A 59 3.40 -16.79 -3.81
C GLN A 59 4.59 -16.28 -2.97
N LYS A 60 4.87 -14.97 -3.01
CA LYS A 60 5.94 -14.35 -2.20
C LYS A 60 5.65 -14.39 -0.69
N THR A 61 4.38 -14.33 -0.30
CA THR A 61 3.94 -14.37 1.11
C THR A 61 3.59 -15.78 1.60
N CYS A 62 3.54 -16.79 0.72
CA CYS A 62 2.99 -18.12 0.98
C CYS A 62 3.76 -18.95 2.02
N ARG A 63 5.00 -18.56 2.33
CA ARG A 63 5.77 -19.20 3.41
C ARG A 63 5.20 -18.96 4.81
N LEU A 64 4.15 -18.13 4.93
CA LEU A 64 3.57 -17.69 6.20
C LEU A 64 2.25 -18.39 6.57
N GLY A 65 1.76 -19.34 5.77
CA GLY A 65 0.58 -20.16 6.11
C GLY A 65 -0.77 -19.44 6.08
N TYR A 66 -0.86 -18.24 5.47
CA TYR A 66 -2.12 -17.49 5.38
C TYR A 66 -2.95 -17.86 4.15
N SER A 67 -4.26 -17.98 4.33
CA SER A 67 -5.19 -18.19 3.20
C SER A 67 -5.22 -16.97 2.25
N SER A 68 -5.49 -17.21 0.97
CA SER A 68 -5.70 -16.16 -0.04
C SER A 68 -6.80 -15.17 0.35
N LYS A 69 -7.85 -15.64 1.06
CA LYS A 69 -8.92 -14.78 1.59
C LYS A 69 -8.40 -13.81 2.64
N THR A 70 -7.52 -14.28 3.53
CA THR A 70 -6.87 -13.43 4.54
C THR A 70 -5.97 -12.38 3.87
N ILE A 71 -5.17 -12.78 2.89
CA ILE A 71 -4.29 -11.88 2.14
C ILE A 71 -5.09 -10.79 1.43
N ARG A 72 -6.18 -11.14 0.72
CA ARG A 72 -7.07 -10.16 0.09
C ARG A 72 -7.68 -9.16 1.08
N ARG A 73 -8.08 -9.63 2.27
CA ARG A 73 -8.57 -8.74 3.34
C ARG A 73 -7.50 -7.76 3.81
N LYS A 74 -6.25 -8.21 3.92
CA LYS A 74 -5.12 -7.35 4.30
C LYS A 74 -4.77 -6.32 3.23
N ILE A 75 -4.81 -6.72 1.96
CA ILE A 75 -4.62 -5.80 0.83
C ILE A 75 -5.68 -4.69 0.85
N LYS A 76 -6.96 -5.04 1.00
CA LYS A 76 -8.04 -4.03 1.10
C LYS A 76 -7.81 -3.05 2.26
N ARG A 77 -7.32 -3.55 3.40
CA ARG A 77 -6.99 -2.69 4.54
C ARG A 77 -5.81 -1.77 4.24
N LEU A 78 -4.73 -2.27 3.65
CA LEU A 78 -3.58 -1.46 3.25
C LEU A 78 -3.95 -0.39 2.21
N GLU A 79 -4.84 -0.73 1.28
CA GLU A 79 -5.40 0.22 0.31
C GLU A 79 -6.24 1.30 0.99
N SER A 80 -7.12 0.93 1.94
CA SER A 80 -7.91 1.91 2.70
C SER A 80 -7.06 2.84 3.58
N LEU A 81 -5.83 2.42 3.91
CA LEU A 81 -4.84 3.24 4.63
C LEU A 81 -3.98 4.09 3.68
N GLY A 82 -4.23 4.05 2.37
CA GLY A 82 -3.47 4.79 1.36
C GLY A 82 -2.03 4.31 1.16
N LEU A 83 -1.67 3.12 1.65
CA LEU A 83 -0.30 2.60 1.59
C LEU A 83 0.04 1.90 0.27
N ILE A 84 -0.99 1.48 -0.46
CA ILE A 84 -0.94 0.82 -1.76
C ILE A 84 -2.15 1.24 -2.60
N THR A 85 -2.12 0.94 -3.90
CA THR A 85 -3.26 1.10 -4.80
C THR A 85 -3.55 -0.23 -5.47
N VAL A 86 -4.82 -0.64 -5.55
CA VAL A 86 -5.22 -1.86 -6.24
C VAL A 86 -5.90 -1.52 -7.57
N ILE A 87 -5.40 -2.11 -8.65
CA ILE A 87 -6.06 -2.07 -9.94
C ILE A 87 -6.87 -3.35 -10.08
N HIS A 88 -8.20 -3.20 -10.06
CA HIS A 88 -9.14 -4.28 -10.26
C HIS A 88 -9.33 -4.54 -11.76
N SER A 89 -8.67 -5.58 -12.27
CA SER A 89 -8.89 -6.11 -13.62
C SER A 89 -9.11 -7.64 -13.54
N THR A 90 -9.12 -8.34 -14.69
CA THR A 90 -9.10 -9.80 -14.73
C THR A 90 -7.94 -10.38 -13.90
N VAL A 91 -6.82 -9.65 -13.85
CA VAL A 91 -5.71 -9.90 -12.93
C VAL A 91 -5.64 -8.73 -11.94
N MET A 92 -5.80 -9.00 -10.65
CA MET A 92 -5.67 -7.95 -9.63
C MET A 92 -4.19 -7.56 -9.48
N ILE A 93 -3.87 -6.28 -9.75
CA ILE A 93 -2.51 -5.72 -9.62
C ILE A 93 -2.46 -4.82 -8.40
N ILE A 94 -1.41 -4.97 -7.60
CA ILE A 94 -1.16 -4.21 -6.38
C ILE A 94 0.07 -3.34 -6.62
N ASN A 95 -0.12 -2.03 -6.53
CA ASN A 95 0.89 -1.03 -6.79
C ASN A 95 1.34 -0.36 -5.48
N PRO A 96 2.65 -0.18 -5.28
CA PRO A 96 3.15 0.69 -4.24
C PRO A 96 2.87 2.17 -4.56
N VAL A 97 2.64 2.97 -3.53
CA VAL A 97 2.58 4.44 -3.61
C VAL A 97 4.00 4.97 -3.47
N LEU A 98 4.60 5.39 -4.58
CA LEU A 98 6.02 5.79 -4.65
C LEU A 98 6.40 6.90 -3.65
N LYS A 99 5.50 7.85 -3.40
CA LYS A 99 5.73 8.94 -2.42
C LYS A 99 5.97 8.42 -0.99
N LEU A 100 5.49 7.22 -0.67
CA LEU A 100 5.58 6.62 0.67
C LEU A 100 6.73 5.62 0.80
N GLU A 101 7.47 5.35 -0.29
CA GLU A 101 8.48 4.29 -0.36
C GLU A 101 9.52 4.37 0.74
N LYS A 102 10.10 5.56 0.97
CA LYS A 102 11.12 5.77 2.00
C LYS A 102 10.59 5.44 3.39
N ASN A 103 9.39 5.94 3.71
CA ASN A 103 8.78 5.77 5.03
C ASN A 103 8.38 4.31 5.28
N ILE A 104 7.82 3.65 4.26
CA ILE A 104 7.44 2.23 4.35
C ILE A 104 8.68 1.34 4.49
N LYS A 105 9.77 1.63 3.76
CA LYS A 105 11.06 0.94 3.93
C LYS A 105 11.63 1.12 5.33
N THR A 106 11.59 2.33 5.88
CA THR A 106 12.02 2.57 7.26
C THR A 106 11.15 1.79 8.26
N LEU A 107 9.82 1.80 8.05
CA LEU A 107 8.87 1.08 8.91
C LEU A 107 9.10 -0.44 8.88
N THR A 108 9.36 -1.04 7.71
CA THR A 108 9.64 -2.47 7.61
C THR A 108 10.96 -2.84 8.27
N ILE A 109 11.99 -2.00 8.16
CA ILE A 109 13.27 -2.18 8.86
C ILE A 109 13.07 -2.14 10.39
N LEU A 110 12.40 -1.09 10.90
CA LEU A 110 12.14 -0.94 12.34
C LEU A 110 11.33 -2.13 12.90
N TRP A 111 10.32 -2.59 12.15
CA TRP A 111 9.56 -3.76 12.54
C TRP A 111 10.43 -5.02 12.63
N ASN A 112 11.29 -5.26 11.64
CA ASN A 112 12.19 -6.43 11.63
C ASN A 112 13.19 -6.40 12.79
N HIS A 113 13.67 -5.23 13.22
CA HIS A 113 14.49 -5.12 14.43
C HIS A 113 13.71 -5.44 15.71
N ARG A 114 12.45 -4.98 15.81
CA ARG A 114 11.57 -5.29 16.93
C ARG A 114 11.26 -6.79 17.03
N ASP A 115 10.96 -7.44 15.91
CA ASP A 115 10.63 -8.86 15.83
C ASP A 115 11.81 -9.77 16.24
N ARG A 116 13.05 -9.35 15.94
CA ARG A 116 14.28 -10.07 16.34
C ARG A 116 14.69 -9.86 17.80
N SER A 117 14.10 -8.89 18.49
CA SER A 117 14.44 -8.57 19.89
C SER A 117 13.50 -9.26 20.90
N LEU A 118 12.56 -10.07 20.41
CA LEU A 118 11.63 -10.90 21.17
C LEU A 118 12.03 -12.37 21.02
#